data_AF-A0A3P7EBS7-F1
#
_entry.id   AF-A0A3P7EBS7-F1
#
_cell.length_a   1.000
_cell.length_b   1.000
_cell.length_c   1.000
_cell.angle_alpha   90.00
_cell.angle_beta   90.00
_cell.angle_gamma   90.00
#
_symmetry.space_group_name_H-M   'P 1'
#
loop_
_entity.id
_entity.type
_entity.pdbx_description
1 polymer ?
#
loop_
_entity_poly.entity_id
_entity_poly.type
_entity_poly.pdbx_seq_one_letter_code
_entity_poly.pdbx_strand_id
1 'polypeptide(L)'
;MLFTILAWFMAFWSAINLLDYFLRSLHIPVYMAFVERYELIVTLFQIRFVPIRSPCTILKTFAQNNSLSCLLTIWFTIGIISAISCLFGVTLYLSRSTVIEISSWWSEYFHSFASDVIYQVEPATFRKEFVKEDDGLKFIIPGWNIPWTQAPLYIGVLLVAVVIHEMGHMLAALSINVPVTSMGFILLAIYFGAYVEIDAVAMREFLLFISCESSLFLLGRLSSVQKLRISCAGIWHNLVLALFAWMVHESTSFIVSPLYMSDAGVYIENLQKDSPISGPVGLQKGNVIQAINDCDVSNINDWNRCLKTIKYTNSGFCVPDDIIAENMADEMRLVGNELDCCHNSTWGNSASHMCFYVRDWMHTIRMF
;
A
#
# COMPACT_ATOMS: atom_id res chain seq x y z
N MET A 1 30.13 3.95 10.92
CA MET A 1 28.95 3.20 10.47
C MET A 1 29.13 2.50 9.12
N LEU A 2 29.72 3.12 8.10
CA LEU A 2 29.89 2.44 6.80
C LEU A 2 30.75 1.16 6.89
N PHE A 3 31.91 1.24 7.54
CA PHE A 3 32.78 0.06 7.75
C PHE A 3 32.11 -1.05 8.54
N THR A 4 31.30 -0.70 9.56
CA THR A 4 30.58 -1.70 10.36
C THR A 4 29.50 -2.37 9.52
N ILE A 5 28.75 -1.62 8.70
CA ILE A 5 27.73 -2.19 7.80
C ILE A 5 28.40 -3.11 6.76
N LEU A 6 29.51 -2.67 6.16
CA LEU A 6 30.27 -3.47 5.21
C LEU A 6 30.81 -4.75 5.87
N ALA A 7 31.36 -4.68 7.08
CA ALA A 7 31.83 -5.85 7.81
C ALA A 7 30.71 -6.86 8.08
N TRP A 8 29.54 -6.41 8.52
CA TRP A 8 28.36 -7.27 8.70
C TRP A 8 27.88 -7.89 7.39
N PHE A 9 27.86 -7.10 6.31
CA PHE A 9 27.49 -7.58 4.97
C PHE A 9 28.45 -8.68 4.47
N MET A 10 29.77 -8.46 4.61
CA MET A 10 30.78 -9.45 4.24
C MET A 10 30.70 -10.70 5.13
N ALA A 11 30.51 -10.53 6.44
CA ALA A 11 30.37 -11.64 7.38
C ALA A 11 29.13 -12.50 7.06
N PHE A 12 28.00 -11.87 6.74
CA PHE A 12 26.77 -12.56 6.33
C PHE A 12 27.00 -13.41 5.07
N TRP A 13 27.57 -12.81 4.02
CA TRP A 13 27.83 -13.53 2.76
C TRP A 13 28.89 -14.62 2.91
N SER A 14 29.92 -14.40 3.73
CA SER A 14 30.91 -15.41 4.08
C SER A 14 30.28 -16.57 4.85
N ALA A 15 29.38 -16.29 5.80
CA ALA A 15 28.69 -17.31 6.58
C ALA A 15 27.80 -18.19 5.70
N ILE A 16 27.06 -17.60 4.75
CA ILE A 16 26.24 -18.35 3.78
C ILE A 16 27.09 -19.25 2.89
N ASN A 17 28.18 -18.73 2.33
CA ASN A 17 29.07 -19.52 1.46
C ASN A 17 29.73 -20.66 2.23
N LEU A 18 30.19 -20.37 3.46
CA LEU A 18 30.78 -21.38 4.33
C LEU A 18 29.74 -22.45 4.73
N LEU A 19 28.50 -22.04 4.98
CA LEU A 19 27.40 -22.95 5.27
C LEU A 19 27.10 -23.86 4.08
N ASP A 20 26.94 -23.34 2.86
CA ASP A 20 26.78 -24.15 1.64
C ASP A 20 27.95 -25.14 1.47
N TYR A 21 29.19 -24.68 1.64
CA TYR A 21 30.38 -25.53 1.59
C TYR A 21 30.33 -26.69 2.60
N PHE A 22 30.03 -26.41 3.87
CA PHE A 22 29.94 -27.44 4.90
C PHE A 22 28.78 -28.41 4.65
N LEU A 23 27.60 -27.91 4.26
CA LEU A 23 26.44 -28.76 3.98
C LEU A 23 26.69 -29.70 2.80
N ARG A 24 27.40 -29.25 1.75
CA ARG A 24 27.86 -30.09 0.63
C ARG A 24 28.96 -31.06 1.04
N SER A 25 29.97 -30.60 1.79
CA SER A 25 31.08 -31.44 2.23
C SER A 25 30.60 -32.59 3.12
N LEU A 26 29.64 -32.32 4.02
CA LEU A 26 29.05 -33.33 4.91
C LEU A 26 28.01 -34.22 4.21
N HIS A 27 27.70 -33.99 2.92
CA HIS A 27 26.73 -34.74 2.14
C HIS A 27 25.38 -34.92 2.86
N ILE A 28 24.86 -33.85 3.48
CA ILE A 28 23.59 -33.93 4.22
C ILE A 28 22.46 -34.25 3.23
N PRO A 29 21.76 -35.39 3.35
CA PRO A 29 20.89 -35.91 2.30
C PRO A 29 19.71 -34.98 1.99
N VAL A 30 19.13 -34.35 3.01
CA VAL A 30 18.03 -33.38 2.85
C VAL A 30 18.48 -32.16 2.04
N TYR A 31 19.70 -31.68 2.32
CA TYR A 31 20.25 -30.52 1.64
C TYR A 31 20.66 -30.86 0.20
N MET A 32 21.31 -32.00 -0.02
CA MET A 32 21.68 -32.45 -1.36
C MET A 32 20.45 -32.69 -2.23
N ALA A 33 19.38 -33.29 -1.69
CA ALA A 33 18.11 -33.43 -2.40
C ALA A 33 17.49 -32.07 -2.75
N PHE A 34 17.63 -31.07 -1.86
CA PHE A 34 17.18 -29.70 -2.15
C PHE A 34 18.02 -29.04 -3.26
N VAL A 35 19.34 -29.17 -3.19
CA VAL A 35 20.29 -28.64 -4.16
C VAL A 35 20.04 -29.23 -5.55
N GLU A 36 19.86 -30.55 -5.65
CA GLU A 36 19.59 -31.25 -6.91
C GLU A 36 18.21 -30.89 -7.47
N ARG A 37 17.19 -30.80 -6.62
CA ARG A 37 15.82 -30.48 -7.04
C ARG A 37 15.68 -29.06 -7.59
N TYR A 38 16.37 -28.10 -6.98
CA TYR A 38 16.24 -26.68 -7.29
C TYR A 38 17.47 -26.09 -7.98
N GLU A 39 18.43 -26.92 -8.40
CA GLU A 39 19.70 -26.49 -9.00
C GLU A 39 20.33 -25.31 -8.21
N LEU A 40 20.39 -25.46 -6.88
CA LEU A 40 20.86 -24.39 -5.98
C LEU A 40 22.35 -24.13 -6.21
N ILE A 41 22.69 -22.91 -6.61
CA ILE A 41 24.06 -22.42 -6.76
C ILE A 41 24.28 -21.31 -5.75
N VAL A 42 25.20 -21.52 -4.82
CA VAL A 42 25.65 -20.51 -3.86
C VAL A 42 27.08 -20.14 -4.21
N THR A 43 27.30 -18.85 -4.41
CA THR A 43 28.60 -18.25 -4.69
C THR A 43 28.74 -16.98 -3.87
N LEU A 44 29.94 -16.39 -3.85
CA LEU A 44 30.17 -15.15 -3.12
C LEU A 44 29.28 -14.04 -3.70
N PHE A 45 28.41 -13.47 -2.86
CA PHE A 45 27.38 -12.48 -3.20
C PHE A 45 26.27 -12.94 -4.14
N GLN A 46 26.13 -14.23 -4.43
CA GLN A 46 25.06 -14.70 -5.30
C GLN A 46 24.48 -16.03 -4.85
N ILE A 47 23.16 -16.08 -4.65
CA ILE A 47 22.38 -17.30 -4.50
C ILE A 47 21.43 -17.41 -5.68
N ARG A 48 21.42 -18.55 -6.36
CA ARG A 48 20.53 -18.85 -7.47
C ARG A 48 19.82 -20.15 -7.22
N PHE A 49 18.52 -20.20 -7.48
CA PHE A 49 17.74 -21.44 -7.45
C PHE A 49 16.66 -21.43 -8.54
N VAL A 50 16.29 -22.60 -9.03
CA VAL A 50 15.43 -22.83 -10.18
C VAL A 50 14.24 -23.70 -9.76
N PRO A 51 13.10 -23.09 -9.34
CA PRO A 51 11.93 -23.85 -8.94
C PRO A 51 11.13 -24.42 -10.11
N ILE A 52 11.21 -23.82 -11.30
CA ILE A 52 10.39 -24.20 -12.45
C ILE A 52 11.33 -24.55 -13.60
N ARG A 53 11.42 -25.85 -13.90
CA ARG A 53 12.09 -26.34 -15.10
C ARG A 53 11.09 -26.50 -16.24
N SER A 54 11.56 -26.25 -17.46
CA SER A 54 10.70 -26.36 -18.63
C SER A 54 10.48 -27.81 -19.10
N PRO A 55 9.46 -27.99 -19.94
CA PRO A 55 8.35 -27.07 -20.09
C PRO A 55 7.33 -27.45 -19.03
N CYS A 56 6.92 -26.49 -18.19
CA CYS A 56 5.65 -26.62 -17.47
C CYS A 56 4.60 -27.03 -18.52
N THR A 57 4.21 -28.30 -18.51
CA THR A 57 3.43 -28.93 -19.59
C THR A 57 2.11 -28.20 -19.76
N ILE A 58 1.56 -27.72 -18.64
CA ILE A 58 0.36 -26.89 -18.57
C ILE A 58 0.54 -25.60 -19.39
N LEU A 59 1.61 -24.83 -19.16
CA LEU A 59 1.82 -23.56 -19.85
C LEU A 59 2.12 -23.75 -21.34
N LYS A 60 2.89 -24.80 -21.68
CA LYS A 60 3.15 -25.18 -23.07
C LYS A 60 1.87 -25.59 -23.78
N THR A 61 1.03 -26.42 -23.13
CA THR A 61 -0.27 -26.85 -23.69
C THR A 61 -1.22 -25.67 -23.85
N PHE A 62 -1.24 -24.75 -22.88
CA PHE A 62 -2.02 -23.52 -22.94
C PHE A 62 -1.58 -22.62 -24.09
N ALA A 63 -0.26 -22.40 -24.26
CA ALA A 63 0.30 -21.55 -25.31
C ALA A 63 0.14 -22.14 -26.72
N GLN A 64 0.21 -23.47 -26.86
CA GLN A 64 0.16 -24.17 -28.15
C GLN A 64 -1.26 -24.53 -28.61
N ASN A 65 -2.30 -24.25 -27.80
CA ASN A 65 -3.67 -24.47 -28.23
C ASN A 65 -4.03 -23.49 -29.37
N ASN A 66 -4.35 -24.02 -30.56
CA ASN A 66 -4.53 -23.24 -31.80
C ASN A 66 -5.49 -22.04 -31.64
N SER A 67 -6.61 -22.20 -30.92
CA SER A 67 -7.55 -21.09 -30.69
C SER A 67 -6.96 -20.00 -29.80
N LEU A 68 -6.16 -20.37 -28.80
CA LEU A 68 -5.53 -19.44 -27.88
C LEU A 68 -4.32 -18.76 -28.52
N SER A 69 -3.63 -19.39 -29.47
CA SER A 69 -2.47 -18.81 -30.15
C SER A 69 -2.79 -17.47 -30.84
N CYS A 70 -3.97 -17.37 -31.49
CA CYS A 70 -4.44 -16.11 -32.07
C CYS A 70 -4.70 -15.04 -30.99
N LEU A 71 -5.42 -15.42 -29.92
CA LEU A 71 -5.70 -14.52 -28.80
C LEU A 71 -4.43 -14.04 -28.10
N LEU A 72 -3.45 -14.94 -27.90
CA LEU A 72 -2.14 -14.60 -27.35
C LEU A 72 -1.37 -13.66 -28.27
N THR A 73 -1.44 -13.86 -29.59
CA THR A 73 -0.81 -12.96 -30.55
C THR A 73 -1.40 -11.55 -30.46
N ILE A 74 -2.73 -11.42 -30.36
CA ILE A 74 -3.41 -10.13 -30.15
C ILE A 74 -3.00 -9.53 -28.80
N TRP A 75 -3.04 -10.33 -27.73
CA TRP A 75 -2.65 -9.95 -26.37
C TRP A 75 -1.24 -9.35 -26.30
N PHE A 76 -0.25 -10.04 -26.87
CA PHE A 76 1.13 -9.55 -26.90
C PHE A 76 1.31 -8.37 -27.86
N THR A 77 0.50 -8.25 -28.92
CA THR A 77 0.55 -7.09 -29.82
C THR A 77 0.02 -5.83 -29.13
N ILE A 78 -1.07 -5.95 -28.36
CA ILE A 78 -1.55 -4.87 -27.47
C ILE A 78 -0.46 -4.52 -26.46
N GLY A 79 0.17 -5.54 -25.86
CA GLY A 79 1.28 -5.37 -24.93
C GLY A 79 2.47 -4.58 -25.48
N ILE A 80 2.84 -4.78 -26.76
CA ILE A 80 3.87 -3.96 -27.43
C ILE A 80 3.42 -2.50 -27.52
N ILE A 81 2.20 -2.25 -28.00
CA ILE A 81 1.68 -0.89 -28.20
C ILE A 81 1.63 -0.15 -26.85
N SER A 82 1.12 -0.80 -25.80
CA SER A 82 1.08 -0.23 -24.46
C SER A 82 2.48 0.01 -23.90
N ALA A 83 3.41 -0.93 -24.05
CA ALA A 83 4.77 -0.78 -23.52
C ALA A 83 5.52 0.38 -24.21
N ILE A 84 5.38 0.53 -25.53
CA ILE A 84 5.97 1.67 -26.27
C ILE A 84 5.32 2.99 -25.83
N SER A 85 3.99 3.02 -25.70
CA SER A 85 3.26 4.20 -25.22
C SER A 85 3.70 4.61 -23.81
N CYS A 86 3.83 3.65 -22.89
CA CYS A 86 4.33 3.88 -21.54
C CYS A 86 5.78 4.33 -21.54
N LEU A 87 6.65 3.73 -22.36
CA LEU A 87 8.05 4.13 -22.48
C LEU A 87 8.14 5.60 -22.91
N PHE A 88 7.43 5.99 -23.97
CA PHE A 88 7.40 7.37 -24.44
C PHE A 88 6.85 8.33 -23.37
N GLY A 89 5.75 7.97 -22.71
CA GLY A 89 5.15 8.76 -21.64
C GLY A 89 6.08 8.96 -20.43
N VAL A 90 6.73 7.88 -19.96
CA VAL A 90 7.68 7.93 -18.85
C VAL A 90 8.93 8.72 -19.23
N THR A 91 9.46 8.57 -20.45
CA THR A 91 10.60 9.37 -20.90
C THR A 91 10.26 10.86 -20.97
N LEU A 92 9.09 11.22 -21.51
CA LEU A 92 8.64 12.63 -21.51
C LEU A 92 8.41 13.16 -20.09
N TYR A 93 7.81 12.36 -19.21
CA TYR A 93 7.59 12.73 -17.82
C TYR A 93 8.91 12.96 -17.07
N LEU A 94 9.83 12.00 -17.12
CA LEU A 94 11.11 12.08 -16.44
C LEU A 94 11.99 13.18 -17.03
N SER A 95 12.02 13.37 -18.35
CA SER A 95 12.76 14.48 -18.97
C SER A 95 12.19 15.85 -18.56
N ARG A 96 10.87 15.99 -18.44
CA ARG A 96 10.26 17.21 -17.92
C ARG A 96 10.60 17.43 -16.45
N SER A 97 10.52 16.38 -15.62
CA SER A 97 10.84 16.44 -14.18
C SER A 97 12.30 16.83 -13.97
N THR A 98 13.24 16.20 -14.69
CA THR A 98 14.66 16.51 -14.57
C THR A 98 14.97 17.92 -15.03
N VAL A 99 14.34 18.41 -16.11
CA VAL A 99 14.49 19.80 -16.55
C VAL A 99 14.00 20.77 -15.48
N ILE A 100 12.85 20.50 -14.84
CA ILE A 100 12.31 21.36 -13.78
C ILE A 100 13.24 21.36 -12.56
N GLU A 101 13.66 20.20 -12.06
CA GLU A 101 14.57 20.08 -10.90
C GLU A 101 15.94 20.70 -11.18
N ILE A 102 16.51 20.48 -12.36
CA ILE A 102 17.77 21.12 -12.76
C ILE A 102 17.57 22.63 -12.87
N SER A 103 16.43 23.11 -13.39
CA SER A 103 16.16 24.54 -13.52
C SER A 103 15.94 25.23 -12.17
N SER A 104 15.30 24.57 -11.20
CA SER A 104 15.10 25.11 -9.85
C SER A 104 16.42 25.10 -9.07
N TRP A 105 17.17 24.00 -9.14
CA TRP A 105 18.52 23.91 -8.57
C TRP A 105 19.44 24.98 -9.18
N TRP A 106 19.41 25.14 -10.51
CA TRP A 106 20.17 26.20 -11.18
C TRP A 106 19.73 27.58 -10.70
N SER A 107 18.43 27.86 -10.58
CA SER A 107 17.94 29.15 -10.11
C SER A 107 18.37 29.45 -8.67
N GLU A 108 18.32 28.48 -7.76
CA GLU A 108 18.71 28.67 -6.35
C GLU A 108 20.23 28.89 -6.20
N TYR A 109 21.05 28.08 -6.90
CA TYR A 109 22.52 28.20 -6.81
C TYR A 109 23.07 29.36 -7.64
N PHE A 110 22.52 29.64 -8.82
CA PHE A 110 22.99 30.74 -9.66
C PHE A 110 22.54 32.10 -9.13
N HIS A 111 21.36 32.21 -8.50
CA HIS A 111 21.01 33.44 -7.78
C HIS A 111 21.89 33.66 -6.56
N SER A 112 22.33 32.63 -5.83
CA SER A 112 23.28 32.86 -4.73
C SER A 112 24.63 33.35 -5.24
N PHE A 113 25.09 32.87 -6.40
CA PHE A 113 26.34 33.33 -7.01
C PHE A 113 26.25 34.74 -7.63
N ALA A 114 25.09 35.13 -8.16
CA ALA A 114 24.88 36.46 -8.75
C ALA A 114 24.46 37.53 -7.73
N SER A 115 23.81 37.14 -6.62
CA SER A 115 23.25 38.08 -5.64
C SER A 115 24.24 38.53 -4.56
N ASP A 116 25.41 37.89 -4.44
CA ASP A 116 26.49 38.38 -3.56
C ASP A 116 27.07 39.75 -3.99
N VAL A 117 26.65 40.27 -5.15
CA VAL A 117 27.08 41.59 -5.63
C VAL A 117 26.01 42.68 -5.45
N ILE A 118 24.70 42.37 -5.38
CA ILE A 118 23.65 43.41 -5.42
C ILE A 118 22.37 42.96 -4.67
N TYR A 119 22.07 43.68 -3.58
CA TYR A 119 20.83 43.75 -2.78
C TYR A 119 20.43 42.56 -1.88
N GLN A 120 20.64 42.77 -0.57
CA GLN A 120 19.77 42.27 0.50
C GLN A 120 18.35 42.78 0.29
N VAL A 121 17.43 41.94 -0.18
CA VAL A 121 15.99 42.12 0.01
C VAL A 121 15.41 40.76 0.36
N GLU A 122 14.91 40.65 1.60
CA GLU A 122 14.13 39.51 2.09
C GLU A 122 12.90 39.26 1.21
N PRO A 123 12.63 38.01 0.82
CA PRO A 123 11.28 37.55 0.61
C PRO A 123 10.94 36.55 1.70
N ALA A 124 10.87 37.01 2.95
CA ALA A 124 9.87 36.45 3.84
C ALA A 124 8.50 36.77 3.20
N THR A 125 7.60 35.80 3.11
CA THR A 125 6.19 35.94 2.66
C THR A 125 5.84 35.58 1.19
N PHE A 126 6.31 34.44 0.65
CA PHE A 126 5.63 33.82 -0.52
C PHE A 126 5.57 32.28 -0.59
N ARG A 127 6.00 31.52 0.44
CA ARG A 127 5.98 30.04 0.35
C ARG A 127 5.17 29.37 1.48
N LYS A 128 3.88 29.69 1.57
CA LYS A 128 2.91 28.98 2.44
C LYS A 128 1.62 28.54 1.75
N GLU A 129 1.57 28.51 0.42
CA GLU A 129 0.50 27.84 -0.33
C GLU A 129 1.10 26.80 -1.27
N PHE A 130 0.56 25.58 -1.23
CA PHE A 130 0.91 24.39 -2.02
C PHE A 130 2.27 23.71 -1.75
N VAL A 131 2.40 23.05 -0.59
CA VAL A 131 3.04 21.72 -0.61
C VAL A 131 1.92 20.73 -0.91
N LYS A 132 1.49 20.68 -2.18
CA LYS A 132 1.08 19.39 -2.73
C LYS A 132 2.37 18.61 -2.74
N GLU A 133 2.44 17.60 -1.88
CA GLU A 133 3.56 16.67 -1.83
C GLU A 133 3.91 16.28 -3.26
N ASP A 134 5.08 16.69 -3.75
CA ASP A 134 5.48 16.46 -5.14
C ASP A 134 5.28 14.98 -5.47
N ASP A 135 4.35 14.71 -6.41
CA ASP A 135 4.08 13.41 -7.03
C ASP A 135 5.27 12.96 -7.91
N GLY A 136 6.50 13.22 -7.46
CA GLY A 136 7.72 12.68 -8.04
C GLY A 136 7.85 11.19 -7.75
N LEU A 137 8.55 10.47 -8.63
CA LEU A 137 8.90 9.05 -8.40
C LEU A 137 9.86 8.95 -7.19
N LYS A 138 9.31 8.74 -5.99
CA LYS A 138 10.11 8.51 -4.78
C LYS A 138 10.61 7.06 -4.77
N PHE A 139 11.92 6.85 -4.65
CA PHE A 139 12.49 5.52 -4.44
C PHE A 139 11.98 4.94 -3.12
N ILE A 140 11.40 3.74 -3.16
CA ILE A 140 10.94 3.04 -1.97
C ILE A 140 12.11 2.28 -1.33
N ILE A 141 12.51 2.71 -0.12
CA ILE A 141 13.60 2.16 0.66
C ILE A 141 13.08 1.87 2.08
N PRO A 142 12.93 0.58 2.46
CA PRO A 142 12.56 0.19 3.81
C PRO A 142 13.48 0.81 4.87
N GLY A 143 12.90 1.36 5.93
CA GLY A 143 13.58 2.09 6.99
C GLY A 143 13.85 3.56 6.69
N TRP A 144 13.75 4.02 5.43
CA TRP A 144 13.92 5.42 5.06
C TRP A 144 12.58 6.12 4.81
N ASN A 145 11.80 5.62 3.85
CA ASN A 145 10.47 6.17 3.53
C ASN A 145 9.31 5.21 3.82
N ILE A 146 9.61 3.96 4.20
CA ILE A 146 8.61 2.98 4.63
C ILE A 146 9.07 2.37 5.97
N PRO A 147 8.22 2.27 7.01
CA PRO A 147 8.59 1.63 8.26
C PRO A 147 8.93 0.15 8.07
N TRP A 148 9.90 -0.38 8.81
CA TRP A 148 10.33 -1.78 8.73
C TRP A 148 9.20 -2.79 8.93
N THR A 149 8.14 -2.42 9.65
CA THR A 149 6.94 -3.23 9.86
C THR A 149 6.16 -3.52 8.56
N GLN A 150 6.28 -2.67 7.55
CA GLN A 150 5.64 -2.84 6.23
C GLN A 150 6.56 -3.51 5.20
N ALA A 151 7.86 -3.68 5.51
CA ALA A 151 8.84 -4.25 4.59
C ALA A 151 8.47 -5.68 4.11
N PRO A 152 7.97 -6.60 4.97
CA PRO A 152 7.59 -7.94 4.51
C PRO A 152 6.48 -7.94 3.47
N LEU A 153 5.47 -7.08 3.65
CA LEU A 153 4.37 -6.91 2.69
C LEU A 153 4.92 -6.38 1.36
N TYR A 154 5.77 -5.35 1.41
CA TYR A 154 6.39 -4.78 0.22
C TYR A 154 7.24 -5.80 -0.56
N ILE A 155 8.07 -6.58 0.15
CA ILE A 155 8.86 -7.68 -0.45
C ILE A 155 7.93 -8.73 -1.10
N GLY A 156 6.83 -9.08 -0.44
CA GLY A 156 5.82 -9.99 -0.99
C GLY A 156 5.19 -9.46 -2.28
N VAL A 157 4.83 -8.16 -2.32
CA VAL A 157 4.29 -7.52 -3.54
C VAL A 157 5.33 -7.52 -4.66
N LEU A 158 6.58 -7.16 -4.38
CA LEU A 158 7.66 -7.21 -5.38
C LEU A 158 7.91 -8.62 -5.90
N LEU A 159 7.89 -9.62 -5.02
CA LEU A 159 8.01 -11.03 -5.41
C LEU A 159 6.91 -11.40 -6.42
N VAL A 160 5.65 -11.10 -6.11
CA VAL A 160 4.51 -11.39 -7.01
C VAL A 160 4.68 -10.66 -8.35
N ALA A 161 5.02 -9.37 -8.32
CA ALA A 161 5.22 -8.59 -9.54
C ALA A 161 6.34 -9.16 -10.42
N VAL A 162 7.48 -9.52 -9.82
CA VAL A 162 8.62 -10.11 -10.54
C VAL A 162 8.28 -11.50 -11.09
N VAL A 163 7.57 -12.35 -10.34
CA VAL A 163 7.11 -13.65 -10.85
C VAL A 163 6.20 -13.48 -12.07
N ILE A 164 5.22 -12.59 -11.98
CA ILE A 164 4.28 -12.34 -13.09
C ILE A 164 5.01 -11.73 -14.31
N HIS A 165 5.99 -10.86 -14.09
CA HIS A 165 6.85 -10.29 -15.13
C HIS A 165 7.57 -11.38 -15.93
N GLU A 166 8.28 -12.26 -15.21
CA GLU A 166 9.03 -13.37 -15.80
C GLU A 166 8.10 -14.40 -16.46
N MET A 167 6.97 -14.72 -15.85
CA MET A 167 5.93 -15.55 -16.46
C MET A 167 5.44 -14.96 -17.80
N GLY A 168 5.35 -13.63 -17.90
CA GLY A 168 5.03 -12.95 -19.15
C GLY A 168 6.06 -13.24 -20.25
N HIS A 169 7.36 -13.10 -19.96
CA HIS A 169 8.43 -13.44 -20.89
C HIS A 169 8.40 -14.91 -21.30
N MET A 170 8.21 -15.81 -20.34
CA MET A 170 8.08 -17.25 -20.59
C MET A 170 6.90 -17.57 -21.51
N LEU A 171 5.71 -17.03 -21.22
CA LEU A 171 4.51 -17.25 -22.03
C LEU A 171 4.68 -16.69 -23.45
N ALA A 172 5.32 -15.52 -23.60
CA ALA A 172 5.62 -14.94 -24.90
C ALA A 172 6.55 -15.83 -25.73
N ALA A 173 7.63 -16.34 -25.14
CA ALA A 173 8.56 -17.26 -25.81
C ALA A 173 7.86 -18.57 -26.23
N LEU A 174 7.06 -19.17 -25.34
CA LEU A 174 6.33 -20.39 -25.63
C LEU A 174 5.25 -20.20 -26.71
N SER A 175 4.60 -19.03 -26.76
CA SER A 175 3.58 -18.71 -27.78
C SER A 175 4.14 -18.68 -29.21
N ILE A 176 5.44 -18.41 -29.34
CA ILE A 176 6.17 -18.47 -30.61
C ILE A 176 7.04 -19.73 -30.72
N ASN A 177 6.76 -20.79 -29.94
CA ASN A 177 7.52 -22.05 -29.97
C ASN A 177 9.03 -21.93 -29.69
N VAL A 178 9.48 -20.85 -29.05
CA VAL A 178 10.87 -20.74 -28.58
C VAL A 178 10.98 -21.51 -27.26
N PRO A 179 11.91 -22.48 -27.15
CA PRO A 179 12.08 -23.24 -25.93
C PRO A 179 12.63 -22.34 -24.81
N VAL A 180 11.95 -22.42 -23.67
CA VAL A 180 12.42 -21.88 -22.40
C VAL A 180 13.16 -23.00 -21.69
N THR A 181 14.28 -22.75 -21.04
CA THR A 181 15.03 -23.75 -20.26
C THR A 181 14.48 -23.84 -18.84
N SER A 182 14.34 -22.68 -18.19
CA SER A 182 13.96 -22.62 -16.79
C SER A 182 13.46 -21.23 -16.39
N MET A 183 12.78 -21.14 -15.25
CA MET A 183 12.54 -19.89 -14.52
C MET A 183 13.13 -20.04 -13.13
N GLY A 184 13.95 -19.07 -12.75
CA GLY A 184 14.71 -19.08 -11.51
C GLY A 184 14.61 -17.78 -10.73
N PHE A 185 15.15 -17.81 -9.52
CA PHE A 185 15.35 -16.66 -8.66
C PHE A 185 16.83 -16.46 -8.41
N ILE A 186 17.22 -15.20 -8.28
CA ILE A 186 18.59 -14.78 -7.98
C ILE A 186 18.58 -13.73 -6.88
N LEU A 187 19.39 -13.96 -5.85
CA LEU A 187 19.75 -12.96 -4.86
C LEU A 187 21.20 -12.56 -5.13
N LEU A 188 21.42 -11.37 -5.69
CA LEU A 188 22.72 -10.79 -5.99
C LEU A 188 23.01 -9.65 -5.00
N ALA A 189 23.91 -9.89 -4.04
CA ALA A 189 24.27 -8.98 -2.95
C ALA A 189 23.09 -8.55 -2.06
N ILE A 190 22.30 -7.58 -2.50
CA ILE A 190 21.07 -7.11 -1.82
C ILE A 190 19.87 -7.18 -2.77
N TYR A 191 20.14 -7.28 -4.07
CA TYR A 191 19.14 -7.30 -5.12
C TYR A 191 18.52 -8.70 -5.24
N PHE A 192 17.22 -8.79 -4.98
CA PHE A 192 16.43 -9.99 -5.20
C PHE A 192 15.64 -9.85 -6.50
N GLY A 193 15.77 -10.83 -7.39
CA GLY A 193 15.07 -10.87 -8.67
C GLY A 193 14.70 -12.29 -9.09
N ALA A 194 13.92 -12.38 -10.17
CA ALA A 194 13.69 -13.60 -10.90
C ALA A 194 14.20 -13.42 -12.33
N TYR A 195 14.35 -14.53 -13.03
CA TYR A 195 14.77 -14.55 -14.42
C TYR A 195 14.16 -15.76 -15.14
N VAL A 196 13.93 -15.62 -16.44
CA VAL A 196 13.64 -16.73 -17.35
C VAL A 196 14.84 -16.98 -18.25
N GLU A 197 15.33 -18.21 -18.26
CA GLU A 197 16.35 -18.65 -19.21
C GLU A 197 15.68 -19.08 -20.50
N ILE A 198 15.82 -18.27 -21.53
CA ILE A 198 15.37 -18.57 -22.88
C ILE A 198 16.59 -19.01 -23.68
N ASP A 199 16.50 -20.14 -24.39
CA ASP A 199 17.60 -20.62 -25.21
C ASP A 199 17.82 -19.65 -26.39
N ALA A 200 18.86 -18.82 -26.28
CA ALA A 200 19.19 -17.81 -27.28
C ALA A 200 19.60 -18.42 -28.63
N VAL A 201 20.16 -19.63 -28.63
CA VAL A 201 20.54 -20.35 -29.86
C VAL A 201 19.28 -20.84 -30.55
N ALA A 202 18.42 -21.55 -29.83
CA ALA A 202 17.15 -22.01 -30.37
C ALA A 202 16.25 -20.85 -30.80
N MET A 203 16.23 -19.75 -30.05
CA MET A 203 15.55 -18.52 -30.46
C MET A 203 16.09 -18.01 -31.79
N ARG A 204 17.42 -17.89 -31.94
CA ARG A 204 18.03 -17.41 -33.18
C ARG A 204 17.73 -18.35 -34.35
N GLU A 205 17.88 -19.65 -34.16
CA GLU A 205 17.61 -20.67 -35.19
C GLU A 205 16.15 -20.68 -35.60
N PHE A 206 15.23 -20.62 -34.65
CA PHE A 206 13.79 -20.57 -34.91
C PHE A 206 13.39 -19.29 -35.64
N LEU A 207 13.90 -18.13 -35.20
CA LEU A 207 13.67 -16.87 -35.88
C LEU A 207 14.25 -16.89 -37.31
N LEU A 208 15.39 -17.55 -37.54
CA LEU A 208 15.94 -17.75 -38.88
C LEU A 208 15.07 -18.69 -39.72
N PHE A 209 14.53 -19.77 -39.15
CA PHE A 209 13.63 -20.70 -39.84
C PHE A 209 12.36 -19.99 -40.33
N ILE A 210 11.66 -19.27 -39.44
CA ILE A 210 10.48 -18.46 -39.83
C ILE A 210 10.84 -17.43 -40.91
N SER A 211 12.01 -16.81 -40.77
CA SER A 211 12.47 -15.81 -41.73
C SER A 211 12.70 -16.40 -43.13
N CYS A 212 13.08 -17.67 -43.24
CA CYS A 212 13.29 -18.34 -44.53
C CYS A 212 11.97 -18.56 -45.30
N GLU A 213 10.84 -18.67 -44.60
CA GLU A 213 9.53 -18.97 -45.19
C GLU A 213 8.81 -17.70 -45.72
N SER A 214 9.25 -16.50 -45.34
CA SER A 214 8.55 -15.22 -45.63
C SER A 214 9.43 -14.20 -46.35
N SER A 215 9.20 -13.99 -47.66
CA SER A 215 9.87 -13.07 -48.62
C SER A 215 10.61 -11.80 -48.09
N LEU A 216 11.79 -11.55 -48.68
CA LEU A 216 12.99 -10.72 -48.33
C LEU A 216 12.90 -9.30 -47.67
N PHE A 217 11.74 -8.66 -47.44
CA PHE A 217 11.69 -7.37 -46.71
C PHE A 217 10.94 -7.45 -45.38
N LEU A 218 9.95 -8.35 -45.32
CA LEU A 218 9.25 -8.66 -44.07
C LEU A 218 10.17 -9.38 -43.07
N LEU A 219 11.27 -9.98 -43.55
CA LEU A 219 12.27 -10.76 -42.82
C LEU A 219 12.85 -10.05 -41.58
N GLY A 220 13.41 -8.85 -41.75
CA GLY A 220 14.01 -8.12 -40.63
C GLY A 220 12.97 -7.67 -39.60
N ARG A 221 11.77 -7.31 -40.08
CA ARG A 221 10.68 -6.82 -39.24
C ARG A 221 10.04 -7.94 -38.44
N LEU A 222 9.85 -9.13 -39.01
CA LEU A 222 9.20 -10.25 -38.32
C LEU A 222 10.04 -10.74 -37.13
N SER A 223 11.37 -10.86 -37.33
CA SER A 223 12.30 -11.22 -36.25
C SER A 223 12.34 -10.16 -35.13
N SER A 224 12.42 -8.87 -35.49
CA SER A 224 12.41 -7.79 -34.49
C SER A 224 11.09 -7.69 -33.73
N VAL A 225 9.94 -7.90 -34.39
CA VAL A 225 8.64 -7.91 -33.72
C VAL A 225 8.54 -9.08 -32.74
N GLN A 226 9.04 -10.27 -33.08
CA GLN A 226 9.04 -11.41 -32.16
C GLN A 226 9.94 -11.18 -30.94
N LYS A 227 11.13 -10.61 -31.13
CA LYS A 227 12.00 -10.20 -30.02
C LYS A 227 11.32 -9.14 -29.15
N LEU A 228 10.70 -8.14 -29.78
CA LEU A 228 9.95 -7.09 -29.09
C LEU A 228 8.74 -7.65 -28.31
N ARG A 229 8.04 -8.67 -28.84
CA ARG A 229 6.95 -9.36 -28.14
C ARG A 229 7.47 -9.98 -26.85
N ILE A 230 8.58 -10.70 -26.90
CA ILE A 230 9.20 -11.29 -25.70
C ILE A 230 9.65 -10.17 -24.76
N SER A 231 10.41 -9.18 -25.23
CA SER A 231 10.94 -8.11 -24.36
C SER A 231 9.87 -7.23 -23.71
N CYS A 232 8.75 -6.97 -24.39
CA CYS A 232 7.65 -6.17 -23.83
C CYS A 232 6.68 -6.99 -22.96
N ALA A 233 6.75 -8.33 -23.01
CA ALA A 233 5.79 -9.18 -22.33
C ALA A 233 5.76 -8.99 -20.82
N GLY A 234 6.93 -8.87 -20.18
CA GLY A 234 6.99 -8.65 -18.73
C GLY A 234 6.39 -7.32 -18.31
N ILE A 235 6.68 -6.24 -19.03
CA ILE A 235 6.08 -4.92 -18.81
C ILE A 235 4.55 -5.00 -18.93
N TRP A 236 4.06 -5.62 -20.00
CA TRP A 236 2.63 -5.79 -20.24
C TRP A 236 1.92 -6.56 -19.12
N HIS A 237 2.49 -7.68 -18.66
CA HIS A 237 1.89 -8.46 -17.58
C HIS A 237 1.88 -7.69 -16.25
N ASN A 238 2.88 -6.85 -15.98
CA ASN A 238 2.87 -5.97 -14.82
C ASN A 238 1.85 -4.83 -14.95
N LEU A 239 1.64 -4.27 -16.14
CA LEU A 239 0.56 -3.29 -16.38
C LEU A 239 -0.82 -3.91 -16.16
N VAL A 240 -1.04 -5.14 -16.64
CA VAL A 240 -2.28 -5.89 -16.42
C VAL A 240 -2.47 -6.20 -14.93
N LEU A 241 -1.40 -6.61 -14.24
CA LEU A 241 -1.43 -6.84 -12.79
C LEU A 241 -1.77 -5.57 -12.02
N ALA A 242 -1.18 -4.43 -12.39
CA ALA A 242 -1.47 -3.13 -11.78
C ALA A 242 -2.93 -2.71 -12.02
N LEU A 243 -3.44 -2.89 -13.24
CA LEU A 243 -4.85 -2.63 -13.56
C LEU A 243 -5.78 -3.54 -12.74
N PHE A 244 -5.46 -4.82 -12.63
CA PHE A 244 -6.20 -5.76 -11.80
C PHE A 244 -6.20 -5.35 -10.32
N ALA A 245 -5.03 -4.99 -9.78
CA ALA A 245 -4.91 -4.52 -8.40
C ALA A 245 -5.72 -3.24 -8.16
N TRP A 246 -5.72 -2.30 -9.10
CA TRP A 246 -6.55 -1.10 -9.03
C TRP A 246 -8.05 -1.43 -9.06
N MET A 247 -8.50 -2.31 -9.95
CA MET A 247 -9.91 -2.75 -9.97
C MET A 247 -10.34 -3.43 -8.66
N VAL A 248 -9.46 -4.27 -8.07
CA VAL A 248 -9.71 -4.87 -6.75
C VAL A 248 -9.77 -3.80 -5.66
N HIS A 249 -8.89 -2.81 -5.71
CA HIS A 249 -8.88 -1.70 -4.77
C HIS A 249 -10.19 -0.89 -4.80
N GLU A 250 -10.63 -0.46 -5.99
CA GLU A 250 -11.92 0.24 -6.15
C GLU A 250 -13.11 -0.61 -5.72
N SER A 251 -13.01 -1.93 -5.92
CA SER A 251 -14.05 -2.88 -5.50
C SER A 251 -13.98 -3.25 -4.02
N THR A 252 -13.00 -2.75 -3.25
CA THR A 252 -12.76 -3.19 -1.87
C THR A 252 -14.01 -3.04 -1.03
N SER A 253 -14.67 -1.86 -1.05
CA SER A 253 -15.88 -1.60 -0.26
C SER A 253 -16.99 -2.61 -0.52
N PHE A 254 -17.15 -3.08 -1.76
CA PHE A 254 -18.12 -4.10 -2.12
C PHE A 254 -17.65 -5.50 -1.71
N ILE A 255 -16.38 -5.84 -1.94
CA ILE A 255 -15.80 -7.13 -1.57
C ILE A 255 -15.89 -7.37 -0.07
N VAL A 256 -15.64 -6.34 0.72
CA VAL A 256 -15.63 -6.43 2.18
C VAL A 256 -16.99 -6.15 2.79
N SER A 257 -17.97 -5.65 2.03
CA SER A 257 -19.30 -5.27 2.56
C SER A 257 -19.98 -6.37 3.39
N PRO A 258 -19.87 -7.68 3.06
CA PRO A 258 -20.49 -8.73 3.88
C PRO A 258 -19.86 -8.87 5.28
N LEU A 259 -18.68 -8.30 5.51
CA LEU A 259 -17.98 -8.33 6.79
C LEU A 259 -18.37 -7.16 7.70
N TYR A 260 -19.11 -6.16 7.20
CA TYR A 260 -19.53 -4.99 7.95
C TYR A 260 -21.04 -4.98 8.16
N MET A 261 -21.46 -4.59 9.36
CA MET A 261 -22.85 -4.24 9.62
C MET A 261 -23.05 -2.78 9.20
N SER A 262 -24.04 -2.54 8.32
CA SER A 262 -24.48 -1.20 7.94
C SER A 262 -25.79 -0.87 8.64
N ASP A 263 -26.04 0.41 8.88
CA ASP A 263 -27.29 0.93 9.49
C ASP A 263 -27.66 0.31 10.85
N ALA A 264 -26.66 -0.08 11.64
CA ALA A 264 -26.84 -0.68 12.97
C ALA A 264 -26.62 0.29 14.13
N GLY A 265 -26.66 1.60 13.85
CA GLY A 265 -26.41 2.68 14.79
C GLY A 265 -25.15 3.50 14.48
N VAL A 266 -24.83 4.45 15.35
CA VAL A 266 -23.65 5.32 15.22
C VAL A 266 -22.55 4.86 16.18
N TYR A 267 -21.42 4.43 15.60
CA TYR A 267 -20.25 3.96 16.34
C TYR A 267 -19.43 5.12 16.90
N ILE A 268 -19.05 5.03 18.18
CA ILE A 268 -18.22 6.03 18.84
C ILE A 268 -16.74 5.72 18.62
N GLU A 269 -16.14 6.41 17.64
CA GLU A 269 -14.72 6.26 17.31
C GLU A 269 -13.79 6.86 18.38
N ASN A 270 -14.13 8.06 18.84
CA ASN A 270 -13.39 8.77 19.88
C ASN A 270 -14.30 9.74 20.63
N LEU A 271 -13.98 10.00 21.88
CA LEU A 271 -14.65 10.99 22.71
C LEU A 271 -13.65 12.08 23.09
N GLN A 272 -14.12 13.33 23.08
CA GLN A 272 -13.33 14.42 23.64
C GLN A 272 -13.15 14.15 25.14
N LYS A 273 -11.88 14.16 25.58
CA LYS A 273 -11.54 14.07 27.00
C LYS A 273 -12.24 15.20 27.74
N ASP A 274 -12.76 14.89 28.92
CA ASP A 274 -13.39 15.86 29.83
C ASP A 274 -14.69 16.48 29.29
N SER A 275 -15.27 15.88 28.24
CA SER A 275 -16.62 16.27 27.80
C SER A 275 -17.68 15.79 28.81
N PRO A 276 -18.86 16.43 28.90
CA PRO A 276 -19.91 16.04 29.84
C PRO A 276 -20.44 14.61 29.66
N ILE A 277 -20.25 14.03 28.47
CA ILE A 277 -20.61 12.66 28.11
C ILE A 277 -19.46 11.65 28.30
N SER A 278 -18.30 12.12 28.78
CA SER A 278 -17.16 11.26 29.12
C SER A 278 -17.20 10.85 30.60
N GLY A 279 -16.40 9.86 30.98
CA GLY A 279 -16.33 9.36 32.35
C GLY A 279 -16.89 7.94 32.52
N PRO A 280 -16.85 7.39 33.75
CA PRO A 280 -17.18 5.99 34.01
C PRO A 280 -18.65 5.62 33.76
N VAL A 281 -19.58 6.57 33.89
CA VAL A 281 -21.02 6.38 33.54
C VAL A 281 -21.40 7.05 32.21
N GLY A 282 -20.43 7.65 31.53
CA GLY A 282 -20.62 8.28 30.23
C GLY A 282 -20.53 7.28 29.07
N LEU A 283 -20.50 7.83 27.85
CA LEU A 283 -20.25 7.07 26.64
C LEU A 283 -18.78 6.66 26.56
N GLN A 284 -18.53 5.48 25.99
CA GLN A 284 -17.19 4.92 25.82
C GLN A 284 -16.88 4.66 24.35
N LYS A 285 -15.59 4.74 24.01
CA LYS A 285 -15.09 4.35 22.69
C LYS A 285 -15.49 2.90 22.42
N GLY A 286 -16.08 2.64 21.26
CA GLY A 286 -16.56 1.33 20.88
C GLY A 286 -18.06 1.10 21.13
N ASN A 287 -18.75 1.97 21.86
CA ASN A 287 -20.20 1.89 21.98
C ASN A 287 -20.88 2.23 20.64
N VAL A 288 -22.08 1.68 20.44
CA VAL A 288 -22.93 1.95 19.26
C VAL A 288 -24.23 2.56 19.75
N ILE A 289 -24.51 3.79 19.34
CA ILE A 289 -25.73 4.52 19.70
C ILE A 289 -26.84 4.10 18.74
N GLN A 290 -27.89 3.48 19.29
CA GLN A 290 -29.05 3.00 18.54
C GLN A 290 -30.28 3.90 18.67
N ALA A 291 -30.32 4.75 19.70
CA ALA A 291 -31.38 5.73 19.92
C ALA A 291 -30.89 6.90 20.78
N ILE A 292 -31.54 8.05 20.67
CA ILE A 292 -31.40 9.20 21.58
C ILE A 292 -32.79 9.55 22.09
N ASN A 293 -33.06 9.31 23.37
CA ASN A 293 -34.42 9.35 23.93
C ASN A 293 -35.36 8.46 23.09
N ASP A 294 -36.48 9.00 22.59
CA ASP A 294 -37.45 8.31 21.73
C ASP A 294 -37.13 8.43 20.21
N CYS A 295 -35.91 8.84 19.85
CA CYS A 295 -35.48 9.00 18.46
C CYS A 295 -34.50 7.90 18.06
N ASP A 296 -34.97 6.96 17.24
CA ASP A 296 -34.14 5.86 16.72
C ASP A 296 -33.01 6.38 15.81
N VAL A 297 -31.83 5.81 15.97
CA VAL A 297 -30.61 6.16 15.23
C VAL A 297 -30.06 4.91 14.56
N SER A 298 -30.25 4.78 13.25
CA SER A 298 -29.63 3.71 12.46
C SER A 298 -28.33 4.16 11.79
N ASN A 299 -28.24 5.45 11.43
CA ASN A 299 -27.13 6.03 10.69
C ASN A 299 -26.82 7.48 11.10
N ILE A 300 -25.76 8.06 10.51
CA ILE A 300 -25.31 9.42 10.81
C ILE A 300 -26.35 10.51 10.46
N ASN A 301 -27.23 10.25 9.49
CA ASN A 301 -28.29 11.19 9.12
C ASN A 301 -29.41 11.20 10.16
N ASP A 302 -29.76 10.03 10.71
CA ASP A 302 -30.70 9.92 11.83
C ASP A 302 -30.14 10.61 13.07
N TRP A 303 -28.86 10.37 13.40
CA TRP A 303 -28.16 11.05 14.49
C TRP A 303 -28.25 12.58 14.39
N ASN A 304 -27.89 13.13 13.23
CA ASN A 304 -27.96 14.57 12.98
C ASN A 304 -29.39 15.11 13.04
N ARG A 305 -30.38 14.32 12.64
CA ARG A 305 -31.80 14.66 12.75
C ARG A 305 -32.25 14.69 14.20
N CYS A 306 -31.96 13.63 14.98
CA CYS A 306 -32.31 13.53 16.39
C CYS A 306 -31.70 14.67 17.21
N LEU A 307 -30.41 14.98 17.02
CA LEU A 307 -29.76 16.11 17.69
C LEU A 307 -30.38 17.47 17.34
N LYS A 308 -30.74 17.68 16.07
CA LYS A 308 -31.44 18.90 15.65
C LYS A 308 -32.81 19.00 16.34
N THR A 309 -33.56 17.91 16.41
CA THR A 309 -34.86 17.87 17.11
C THR A 309 -34.68 18.25 18.58
N ILE A 310 -33.73 17.62 19.28
CA ILE A 310 -33.45 17.87 20.71
C ILE A 310 -33.10 19.34 20.97
N LYS A 311 -32.35 19.98 20.07
CA LYS A 311 -32.01 21.41 20.19
C LYS A 311 -33.25 22.31 20.23
N TYR A 312 -34.32 21.95 19.54
CA TYR A 312 -35.56 22.75 19.47
C TYR A 312 -36.65 22.26 20.44
N THR A 313 -36.62 21.00 20.85
CA THR A 313 -37.53 20.45 21.85
C THR A 313 -36.88 20.54 23.23
N ASN A 314 -37.22 21.57 23.99
CA ASN A 314 -36.71 21.77 25.35
C ASN A 314 -37.32 20.72 26.30
N SER A 315 -36.74 19.52 26.28
CA SER A 315 -37.26 18.33 26.96
C SER A 315 -36.65 18.29 28.36
N GLY A 316 -37.41 18.69 29.37
CA GLY A 316 -37.09 18.37 30.74
C GLY A 316 -37.48 16.92 31.04
N PHE A 317 -36.86 16.32 32.04
CA PHE A 317 -37.23 14.99 32.54
C PHE A 317 -37.81 15.12 33.95
N CYS A 318 -38.88 14.38 34.23
CA CYS A 318 -39.39 14.26 35.59
C CYS A 318 -38.49 13.30 36.36
N VAL A 319 -37.90 13.76 37.46
CA VAL A 319 -37.07 12.95 38.36
C VAL A 319 -37.74 12.96 39.74
N PRO A 320 -37.85 11.82 40.43
CA PRO A 320 -38.37 11.75 41.79
C PRO A 320 -37.67 12.71 42.76
N ASP A 321 -38.43 13.35 43.65
CA ASP A 321 -37.92 14.38 44.57
C ASP A 321 -36.83 13.86 45.51
N ASP A 322 -36.87 12.59 45.89
CA ASP A 322 -35.86 11.92 46.73
C ASP A 322 -34.49 11.86 46.02
N ILE A 323 -34.47 11.53 44.74
CA ILE A 323 -33.23 11.49 43.95
C ILE A 323 -32.65 12.90 43.78
N ILE A 324 -33.50 13.90 43.56
CA ILE A 324 -33.04 15.28 43.43
C ILE A 324 -32.49 15.78 44.77
N ALA A 325 -33.15 15.48 45.89
CA ALA A 325 -32.72 15.88 47.22
C ALA A 325 -31.36 15.28 47.59
N GLU A 326 -31.08 14.03 47.19
CA GLU A 326 -29.78 13.37 47.41
C GLU A 326 -28.65 13.94 46.54
N ASN A 327 -28.95 14.53 45.39
CA ASN A 327 -27.97 14.98 44.40
C ASN A 327 -27.96 16.50 44.21
N MET A 328 -28.58 17.25 45.11
CA MET A 328 -28.61 18.71 45.05
C MET A 328 -27.22 19.28 45.33
N ALA A 329 -26.73 20.13 44.43
CA ALA A 329 -25.42 20.75 44.59
C ALA A 329 -25.46 21.84 45.67
N ASP A 330 -24.64 21.70 46.71
CA ASP A 330 -24.50 22.70 47.77
C ASP A 330 -23.85 24.01 47.27
N GLU A 331 -22.95 23.90 46.29
CA GLU A 331 -22.23 25.05 45.71
C GLU A 331 -21.99 24.85 44.21
N MET A 332 -22.10 25.94 43.44
CA MET A 332 -21.80 25.96 42.02
C MET A 332 -20.61 26.88 41.76
N ARG A 333 -19.64 26.43 40.96
CA ARG A 333 -18.47 27.20 40.57
C ARG A 333 -18.32 27.23 39.06
N LEU A 334 -18.05 28.40 38.48
CA LEU A 334 -17.59 28.47 37.09
C LEU A 334 -16.10 28.09 37.03
N VAL A 335 -15.78 26.99 36.34
CA VAL A 335 -14.41 26.58 36.04
C VAL A 335 -14.19 26.75 34.54
N GLY A 336 -13.53 27.85 34.16
CA GLY A 336 -13.44 28.25 32.75
C GLY A 336 -14.80 28.68 32.22
N ASN A 337 -15.32 27.98 31.20
CA ASN A 337 -16.64 28.22 30.60
C ASN A 337 -17.69 27.17 31.01
N GLU A 338 -17.36 26.30 31.96
CA GLU A 338 -18.24 25.21 32.41
C GLU A 338 -18.67 25.45 33.86
N LEU A 339 -19.93 25.14 34.15
CA LEU A 339 -20.49 25.18 35.49
C LEU A 339 -20.19 23.83 36.16
N ASP A 340 -19.42 23.87 37.25
CA ASP A 340 -19.13 22.72 38.10
C ASP A 340 -20.04 22.77 39.33
N CYS A 341 -20.89 21.75 39.48
CA CYS A 341 -21.83 21.61 40.60
C CYS A 341 -21.48 20.44 41.52
N CYS A 342 -20.41 19.69 41.23
CA CYS A 342 -19.99 18.55 42.03
C CYS A 342 -18.76 18.94 42.83
N HIS A 343 -18.97 19.51 44.02
CA HIS A 343 -17.86 19.87 44.91
C HIS A 343 -16.92 18.68 45.12
N ASN A 344 -15.63 18.88 44.84
CA ASN A 344 -14.58 17.86 44.99
C ASN A 344 -14.62 16.72 43.96
N SER A 345 -15.19 16.95 42.77
CA SER A 345 -14.86 16.16 41.59
C SER A 345 -13.40 16.38 41.21
N THR A 346 -12.47 15.79 41.99
CA THR A 346 -11.17 15.47 41.44
C THR A 346 -11.42 14.78 40.11
N TRP A 347 -10.75 15.26 39.07
CA TRP A 347 -10.89 14.93 37.65
C TRP A 347 -10.82 13.42 37.29
N GLY A 348 -10.85 12.52 38.28
CA GLY A 348 -10.91 11.07 38.13
C GLY A 348 -11.99 10.35 38.93
N ASN A 349 -12.83 11.00 39.75
CA ASN A 349 -13.77 10.30 40.65
C ASN A 349 -15.25 10.69 40.57
N SER A 350 -15.63 11.73 39.82
CA SER A 350 -17.05 12.03 39.65
C SER A 350 -17.67 11.23 38.52
N ALA A 351 -18.85 10.66 38.79
CA ALA A 351 -19.58 9.88 37.82
C ALA A 351 -19.92 10.74 36.58
N SER A 352 -20.36 11.99 36.77
CA SER A 352 -20.63 12.92 35.69
C SER A 352 -20.40 14.37 36.13
N HIS A 353 -19.92 15.22 35.21
CA HIS A 353 -19.77 16.67 35.42
C HIS A 353 -21.01 17.45 34.94
N MET A 354 -22.17 16.80 34.77
CA MET A 354 -23.37 17.42 34.24
C MET A 354 -24.20 18.07 35.34
N CYS A 355 -24.43 19.39 35.22
CA CYS A 355 -25.36 20.13 36.05
C CYS A 355 -26.72 20.26 35.37
N PHE A 356 -27.80 20.01 36.10
CA PHE A 356 -29.17 20.24 35.63
C PHE A 356 -29.88 21.29 36.49
N TYR A 357 -30.69 22.13 35.85
CA TYR A 357 -31.55 23.07 36.55
C TYR A 357 -32.88 22.39 36.91
N VAL A 358 -33.22 22.38 38.18
CA VAL A 358 -34.50 21.85 38.67
C VAL A 358 -35.57 22.93 38.51
N ARG A 359 -36.64 22.62 37.77
CA ARG A 359 -37.84 23.45 37.65
C ARG A 359 -38.95 22.83 38.51
N ASP A 360 -39.73 23.67 39.19
CA ASP A 360 -40.87 23.28 40.05
C ASP A 360 -40.52 22.48 41.32
N TRP A 361 -39.54 22.94 42.10
CA TRP A 361 -39.26 22.41 43.44
C TRP A 361 -40.36 22.81 44.44
N MET A 362 -41.41 21.99 44.58
CA MET A 362 -42.45 22.21 45.58
C MET A 362 -41.98 21.70 46.95
N HIS A 363 -41.44 22.61 47.77
CA HIS A 363 -41.31 22.38 49.21
C HIS A 363 -42.70 22.11 49.81
N THR A 364 -42.99 20.84 50.09
CA THR A 364 -44.09 20.47 50.97
C THR A 364 -43.68 20.83 52.41
N ILE A 365 -43.70 22.11 52.76
CA ILE A 365 -43.73 22.54 54.16
C ILE A 365 -45.16 22.29 54.65
N ARG A 366 -45.40 21.08 55.18
CA ARG A 366 -46.52 20.89 56.11
C ARG A 366 -46.15 21.61 57.41
N MET A 367 -46.63 22.84 57.57
CA MET A 367 -46.96 23.38 58.88
C MET A 367 -48.23 22.68 59.37
N PHE A 368 -48.08 21.74 60.30
CA PHE A 368 -48.94 21.51 61.46
C PHE A 368 -48.15 20.77 62.53
#